data_AF-A0A2D6AI88-F1
#
_entry.id   AF-A0A2D6AI88-F1
#
_cell.length_a   1.000
_cell.length_b   1.000
_cell.length_c   1.000
_cell.angle_alpha   90.00
_cell.angle_beta   90.00
_cell.angle_gamma   90.00
#
_symmetry.space_group_name_H-M   'P 1'
#
loop_
_entity.id
_entity.type
_entity.pdbx_description
1 polymer ?
#
loop_
_entity_poly.entity_id
_entity_poly.type
_entity_poly.pdbx_seq_one_letter_code
_entity_poly.pdbx_strand_id
1 'polypeptide(L)'
;MKKIIMLLGILLISSIAFANDNQFQTTTSAFRFAISGLNGSIGNAFESVVPQGGSVSTVIATTTMQISSSSANDTAAGTGVRTVSISALNGSYQIFTETVTMAGTGGVNMVTDAIAINSIEPLTVGTGLTAAGDIYAGRDPDGVTGTPTTIYGLMQVGTDKMQTSLQTAPDAGGAYIQGIRIDLSDTGRVADVRLRKRNTAGLWMVILEWIESSDSNIQSDDIQEILPVYLPAQNAFDLQVRVRTGAATTVTSFMTGVFNAFN
;
A
#
# COMPACT_ATOMS: atom_id res chain seq x y z
N MET A 1 74.51 1.02 32.32
CA MET A 1 73.27 0.22 32.12
C MET A 1 72.06 1.09 32.37
N LYS A 2 71.30 1.43 31.32
CA LYS A 2 69.85 1.67 31.33
C LYS A 2 69.44 1.94 29.87
N LYS A 3 68.71 1.00 29.28
CA LYS A 3 68.06 1.14 27.97
C LYS A 3 66.97 2.21 28.11
N ILE A 4 66.96 3.21 27.24
CA ILE A 4 65.76 3.99 26.95
C ILE A 4 65.53 3.87 25.45
N ILE A 5 64.64 2.93 25.12
CA ILE A 5 63.88 2.90 23.88
C ILE A 5 62.87 4.05 24.01
N MET A 6 62.93 5.05 23.17
CA MET A 6 61.76 5.91 22.93
C MET A 6 61.40 5.85 21.46
N LEU A 7 60.27 5.18 21.29
CA LEU A 7 59.54 4.88 20.07
C LEU A 7 59.13 6.18 19.38
N LEU A 8 59.31 6.19 18.06
CA LEU A 8 58.82 7.22 17.14
C LEU A 8 57.28 7.27 17.24
N GLY A 9 56.75 8.21 18.01
CA GLY A 9 55.31 8.45 18.12
C GLY A 9 54.80 9.16 16.88
N ILE A 10 54.59 8.40 15.79
CA ILE A 10 53.72 8.84 14.70
C ILE A 10 52.30 8.92 15.28
N LEU A 11 51.80 10.15 15.39
CA LEU A 11 50.41 10.42 15.69
C LEU A 11 49.60 10.00 14.47
N LEU A 12 49.08 8.77 14.48
CA LEU A 12 48.02 8.35 13.56
C LEU A 12 46.78 9.18 13.89
N ILE A 13 46.61 10.30 13.18
CA ILE A 13 45.29 10.92 13.04
C ILE A 13 44.51 9.93 12.17
N SER A 14 43.90 8.92 12.79
CA SER A 14 42.85 8.17 12.14
C SER A 14 41.79 9.19 11.75
N SER A 15 41.61 9.40 10.46
CA SER A 15 40.48 10.16 9.93
C SER A 15 39.21 9.56 10.53
N ILE A 16 38.62 10.23 11.51
CA ILE A 16 37.19 10.08 11.77
C ILE A 16 36.55 10.65 10.51
N ALA A 17 36.25 9.75 9.58
CA ALA A 17 35.30 10.05 8.53
C ALA A 17 34.00 10.33 9.27
N PHE A 18 33.64 11.60 9.39
CA PHE A 18 32.24 11.95 9.56
C PHE A 18 31.56 11.36 8.34
N ALA A 19 30.87 10.23 8.54
CA ALA A 19 29.97 9.72 7.52
C ALA A 19 29.00 10.86 7.23
N ASN A 20 29.05 11.37 6.01
CA ASN A 20 28.04 12.27 5.52
C ASN A 20 26.75 11.45 5.56
N ASP A 21 25.91 11.72 6.57
CA ASP A 21 24.62 11.07 6.85
C ASP A 21 23.58 11.50 5.79
N ASN A 22 23.95 11.35 4.52
CA ASN A 22 23.13 11.68 3.37
C ASN A 22 23.49 10.86 2.13
N GLN A 23 24.08 9.69 2.32
CA GLN A 23 24.22 8.69 1.25
C GLN A 23 23.13 7.65 1.47
N PHE A 24 21.94 7.94 0.96
CA PHE A 24 20.98 6.90 0.61
C PHE A 24 21.71 5.97 -0.37
N GLN A 25 22.22 4.85 0.15
CA GLN A 25 23.11 3.96 -0.57
C GLN A 25 22.32 3.30 -1.70
N THR A 26 22.45 3.83 -2.91
CA THR A 26 21.71 3.44 -4.13
C THR A 26 22.27 2.16 -4.77
N THR A 27 22.73 1.20 -3.96
CA THR A 27 23.39 -0.03 -4.46
C THR A 27 22.60 -1.33 -4.21
N THR A 28 21.31 -1.24 -3.87
CA THR A 28 20.40 -2.39 -3.81
C THR A 28 19.13 -2.04 -4.55
N SER A 29 18.59 -2.94 -5.36
CA SER A 29 17.43 -2.76 -6.26
C SER A 29 16.11 -2.53 -5.50
N ALA A 30 16.06 -1.50 -4.65
CA ALA A 30 14.91 -1.19 -3.82
C ALA A 30 13.82 -0.53 -4.67
N PHE A 31 12.62 -1.12 -4.69
CA PHE A 31 11.47 -0.56 -5.38
C PHE A 31 10.74 0.41 -4.45
N ARG A 32 10.62 1.67 -4.84
CA ARG A 32 9.84 2.66 -4.08
C ARG A 32 8.36 2.46 -4.32
N PHE A 33 7.56 2.54 -3.26
CA PHE A 33 6.11 2.63 -3.38
C PHE A 33 5.60 3.92 -2.72
N ALA A 34 4.52 4.45 -3.29
CA ALA A 34 3.78 5.59 -2.77
C ALA A 34 2.29 5.34 -3.00
N ILE A 35 1.60 4.97 -1.93
CA ILE A 35 0.19 4.56 -1.98
C ILE A 35 -0.69 5.61 -1.31
N SER A 36 -1.90 5.76 -1.84
CA SER A 36 -2.92 6.65 -1.29
C SER A 36 -4.13 5.78 -0.91
N GLY A 37 -4.50 5.73 0.36
CA GLY A 37 -5.72 5.05 0.79
C GLY A 37 -6.87 6.04 0.98
N LEU A 38 -8.09 5.55 0.79
CA LEU A 38 -9.33 6.29 1.08
C LEU A 38 -10.31 5.33 1.74
N ASN A 39 -11.02 5.77 2.78
CA ASN A 39 -12.26 5.14 3.24
C ASN A 39 -13.28 6.25 3.50
N GLY A 40 -14.42 6.18 2.80
CA GLY A 40 -15.43 7.25 2.82
C GLY A 40 -16.20 7.38 4.13
N SER A 41 -16.16 6.38 5.02
CA SER A 41 -17.00 6.35 6.22
C SER A 41 -16.38 5.47 7.31
N ILE A 42 -15.39 6.00 8.04
CA ILE A 42 -14.83 5.33 9.22
C ILE A 42 -15.56 5.77 10.48
N GLY A 43 -16.17 4.82 11.18
CA GLY A 43 -16.90 5.04 12.43
C GLY A 43 -16.10 4.73 13.69
N ASN A 44 -16.80 4.23 14.71
CA ASN A 44 -16.25 3.86 16.02
C ASN A 44 -15.74 2.41 16.08
N ALA A 45 -15.71 1.71 14.95
CA ALA A 45 -15.01 0.44 14.80
C ALA A 45 -13.70 0.69 14.05
N PHE A 46 -12.72 -0.18 14.30
CA PHE A 46 -11.48 -0.13 13.55
C PHE A 46 -11.70 -0.67 12.14
N GLU A 47 -11.48 0.18 11.15
CA GLU A 47 -11.67 -0.13 9.73
C GLU A 47 -10.39 0.18 8.96
N SER A 48 -10.19 -0.53 7.86
CA SER A 48 -9.00 -0.35 7.02
C SER A 48 -9.20 0.86 6.12
N VAL A 49 -8.13 1.58 5.79
CA VAL A 49 -8.22 2.74 4.89
C VAL A 49 -8.22 2.25 3.43
N VAL A 50 -9.36 1.68 3.01
CA VAL A 50 -9.66 1.15 1.68
C VAL A 50 -11.08 1.53 1.26
N PRO A 51 -11.39 1.65 -0.05
CA PRO A 51 -12.58 2.37 -0.49
C PRO A 51 -13.85 1.53 -0.32
N GLN A 52 -13.73 0.19 -0.28
CA GLN A 52 -14.85 -0.68 0.07
C GLN A 52 -15.29 -0.57 1.54
N GLY A 53 -14.49 0.07 2.41
CA GLY A 53 -14.74 0.14 3.84
C GLY A 53 -14.51 -1.17 4.59
N GLY A 54 -14.69 -1.14 5.92
CA GLY A 54 -14.64 -2.34 6.75
C GLY A 54 -13.28 -3.04 6.84
N SER A 55 -13.33 -4.37 6.99
CA SER A 55 -12.15 -5.24 7.03
C SER A 55 -11.78 -5.71 5.63
N VAL A 56 -10.51 -5.61 5.26
CA VAL A 56 -10.07 -6.04 3.92
C VAL A 56 -10.01 -7.56 3.81
N SER A 57 -10.54 -8.08 2.71
CA SER A 57 -10.34 -9.47 2.30
C SER A 57 -8.89 -9.64 1.86
N THR A 58 -8.23 -10.66 2.40
CA THR A 58 -6.87 -11.03 2.01
C THR A 58 -6.89 -12.43 1.41
N VAL A 59 -6.12 -12.62 0.35
CA VAL A 59 -6.02 -13.91 -0.31
C VAL A 59 -5.30 -14.88 0.62
N ILE A 60 -5.85 -16.08 0.79
CA ILE A 60 -5.26 -17.15 1.62
C ILE A 60 -4.57 -18.24 0.78
N ALA A 61 -4.90 -18.31 -0.51
CA ALA A 61 -4.31 -19.21 -1.49
C ALA A 61 -4.38 -18.54 -2.86
N THR A 62 -3.33 -18.69 -3.68
CA THR A 62 -3.27 -18.12 -5.03
C THR A 62 -4.53 -18.42 -5.82
N THR A 63 -5.03 -17.42 -6.52
CA THR A 63 -6.26 -17.55 -7.28
C THR A 63 -6.20 -16.74 -8.56
N THR A 64 -6.89 -17.23 -9.59
CA THR A 64 -7.19 -16.46 -10.79
C THR A 64 -8.13 -15.33 -10.39
N MET A 65 -7.64 -14.09 -10.46
CA MET A 65 -8.41 -12.89 -10.20
C MET A 65 -9.15 -12.47 -11.47
N GLN A 66 -10.29 -11.83 -11.31
CA GLN A 66 -11.05 -11.23 -12.40
C GLN A 66 -11.03 -9.72 -12.27
N ILE A 67 -10.76 -9.04 -13.38
CA ILE A 67 -10.84 -7.58 -13.49
C ILE A 67 -12.18 -7.22 -14.13
N SER A 68 -12.97 -6.40 -13.45
CA SER A 68 -14.29 -5.97 -13.91
C SER A 68 -14.53 -4.49 -13.62
N SER A 69 -15.55 -3.89 -14.25
CA SER A 69 -16.03 -2.54 -13.92
C SER A 69 -17.50 -2.54 -13.50
N SER A 70 -17.93 -1.60 -12.66
CA SER A 70 -19.36 -1.34 -12.44
C SER A 70 -20.05 -0.65 -13.64
N SER A 71 -19.30 -0.26 -14.68
CA SER A 71 -19.81 0.45 -15.86
C SER A 71 -19.48 -0.28 -17.16
N ALA A 72 -20.48 -0.44 -18.04
CA ALA A 72 -20.28 -0.99 -19.38
C ALA A 72 -19.41 -0.10 -20.29
N ASN A 73 -19.21 1.16 -19.91
CA ASN A 73 -18.39 2.11 -20.67
C ASN A 73 -16.88 1.89 -20.47
N ASP A 74 -16.46 1.15 -19.44
CA ASP A 74 -15.07 0.74 -19.25
C ASP A 74 -14.80 -0.56 -20.01
N THR A 75 -14.76 -0.47 -21.35
CA THR A 75 -14.59 -1.61 -22.25
C THR A 75 -13.65 -1.24 -23.40
N ALA A 76 -13.10 -2.21 -24.13
CA ALA A 76 -12.10 -2.00 -25.18
C ALA A 76 -12.45 -0.90 -26.21
N ALA A 77 -13.73 -0.76 -26.58
CA ALA A 77 -14.23 0.27 -27.50
C ALA A 77 -15.02 1.39 -26.79
N GLY A 78 -15.04 1.39 -25.46
CA GLY A 78 -15.84 2.28 -24.63
C GLY A 78 -15.28 3.70 -24.51
N THR A 79 -16.02 4.53 -23.79
CA THR A 79 -15.64 5.91 -23.48
C THR A 79 -14.80 6.02 -22.20
N GLY A 80 -14.88 5.03 -21.30
CA GLY A 80 -14.13 4.96 -20.05
C GLY A 80 -12.76 4.31 -20.20
N VAL A 81 -12.30 3.61 -19.16
CA VAL A 81 -11.04 2.86 -19.17
C VAL A 81 -11.14 1.65 -20.09
N ARG A 82 -10.15 1.48 -20.97
CA ARG A 82 -10.11 0.40 -21.96
C ARG A 82 -9.12 -0.69 -21.61
N THR A 83 -7.99 -0.31 -21.00
CA THR A 83 -6.97 -1.25 -20.53
C THR A 83 -6.42 -0.78 -19.18
N VAL A 84 -6.07 -1.72 -18.32
CA VAL A 84 -5.43 -1.48 -17.02
C VAL A 84 -4.15 -2.27 -16.89
N SER A 85 -3.17 -1.71 -16.19
CA SER A 85 -1.99 -2.38 -15.67
C SER A 85 -2.29 -2.84 -14.25
N ILE A 86 -2.06 -4.11 -13.97
CA ILE A 86 -2.19 -4.70 -12.64
C ILE A 86 -0.81 -5.09 -12.15
N SER A 87 -0.37 -4.53 -11.02
CA SER A 87 0.80 -5.04 -10.30
C SER A 87 0.34 -5.95 -9.17
N ALA A 88 0.80 -7.19 -9.20
CA ALA A 88 0.34 -8.24 -8.30
C ALA A 88 1.51 -9.13 -7.85
N LEU A 89 1.25 -9.97 -6.84
CA LEU A 89 2.18 -10.98 -6.37
C LEU A 89 1.69 -12.37 -6.75
N ASN A 90 2.56 -13.23 -7.25
CA ASN A 90 2.23 -14.64 -7.53
C ASN A 90 2.32 -15.51 -6.26
N GLY A 91 2.16 -16.82 -6.39
CA GLY A 91 2.25 -17.75 -5.24
C GLY A 91 3.62 -17.84 -4.55
N SER A 92 4.66 -17.37 -5.22
CA SER A 92 5.99 -17.20 -4.66
C SER A 92 6.22 -15.77 -4.17
N TYR A 93 5.17 -14.96 -4.03
CA TYR A 93 5.23 -13.55 -3.64
C TYR A 93 6.13 -12.68 -4.54
N GLN A 94 6.42 -13.12 -5.77
CA GLN A 94 7.18 -12.35 -6.74
C GLN A 94 6.25 -11.36 -7.44
N ILE A 95 6.74 -10.13 -7.64
CA ILE A 95 5.99 -9.10 -8.37
C ILE A 95 5.88 -9.52 -9.84
N PHE A 96 4.68 -9.42 -10.39
CA PHE A 96 4.44 -9.43 -11.82
C PHE A 96 3.49 -8.30 -12.21
N THR A 97 3.55 -7.92 -13.48
CA THR A 97 2.65 -6.94 -14.07
C THR A 97 1.88 -7.58 -15.21
N GLU A 98 0.58 -7.35 -15.25
CA GLU A 98 -0.30 -7.84 -16.31
C GLU A 98 -1.15 -6.70 -16.87
N THR A 99 -1.23 -6.61 -18.20
CA THR A 99 -2.14 -5.70 -18.89
C THR A 99 -3.44 -6.41 -19.22
N VAL A 100 -4.55 -5.90 -18.71
CA VAL A 100 -5.88 -6.44 -18.95
C VAL A 100 -6.68 -5.49 -19.83
N THR A 101 -7.23 -6.00 -20.94
CA THR A 101 -8.21 -5.29 -21.75
C THR A 101 -9.58 -5.45 -21.12
N MET A 102 -10.23 -4.34 -20.79
CA MET A 102 -11.51 -4.32 -20.06
C MET A 102 -12.68 -4.82 -20.92
N ALA A 103 -13.64 -5.50 -20.29
CA ALA A 103 -14.87 -5.99 -20.92
C ALA A 103 -16.14 -5.36 -20.33
N GLY A 104 -16.04 -4.13 -19.80
CA GLY A 104 -17.16 -3.46 -19.14
C GLY A 104 -17.48 -4.15 -17.81
N THR A 105 -18.75 -4.52 -17.65
CA THR A 105 -19.20 -5.25 -16.48
C THR A 105 -18.77 -6.72 -16.49
N GLY A 106 -18.39 -7.30 -17.63
CA GLY A 106 -17.87 -8.67 -17.66
C GLY A 106 -16.49 -8.77 -17.03
N GLY A 107 -16.31 -9.72 -16.11
CA GLY A 107 -15.00 -10.05 -15.54
C GLY A 107 -14.05 -10.62 -16.58
N VAL A 108 -12.81 -10.13 -16.60
CA VAL A 108 -11.72 -10.64 -17.42
C VAL A 108 -10.73 -11.34 -16.51
N ASN A 109 -10.50 -12.63 -16.74
CA ASN A 109 -9.53 -13.40 -15.98
C ASN A 109 -8.12 -12.85 -16.20
N MET A 110 -7.39 -12.67 -15.11
CA MET A 110 -5.94 -12.55 -15.19
C MET A 110 -5.33 -13.86 -15.69
N VAL A 111 -4.22 -13.77 -16.40
CA VAL A 111 -3.47 -14.93 -16.92
C VAL A 111 -2.69 -15.60 -15.79
N THR A 112 -2.10 -14.80 -14.88
CA THR A 112 -1.31 -15.31 -13.76
C THR A 112 -2.12 -15.27 -12.47
N ASP A 113 -2.14 -16.41 -11.76
CA ASP A 113 -2.76 -16.48 -10.43
C ASP A 113 -2.03 -15.57 -9.43
N ALA A 114 -2.80 -14.83 -8.63
CA ALA A 114 -2.28 -13.85 -7.68
C ALA A 114 -2.59 -14.24 -6.23
N ILE A 115 -1.66 -13.89 -5.32
CA ILE A 115 -1.82 -13.92 -3.86
C ILE A 115 -2.06 -12.50 -3.29
N ALA A 116 -1.79 -11.45 -4.07
CA ALA A 116 -2.08 -10.06 -3.67
C ALA A 116 -2.17 -9.15 -4.89
N ILE A 117 -2.96 -8.08 -4.77
CA ILE A 117 -3.00 -6.97 -5.72
C ILE A 117 -2.39 -5.76 -5.03
N ASN A 118 -1.32 -5.22 -5.61
CA ASN A 118 -0.60 -4.06 -5.06
C ASN A 118 -0.95 -2.77 -5.80
N SER A 119 -1.27 -2.82 -7.10
CA SER A 119 -1.79 -1.66 -7.84
C SER A 119 -2.70 -2.03 -9.01
N ILE A 120 -3.59 -1.08 -9.33
CA ILE A 120 -4.41 -1.05 -10.54
C ILE A 120 -4.27 0.36 -11.10
N GLU A 121 -3.85 0.48 -12.35
CA GLU A 121 -3.64 1.77 -13.02
C GLU A 121 -4.19 1.71 -14.46
N PRO A 122 -4.95 2.72 -14.93
CA PRO A 122 -5.42 2.75 -16.30
C PRO A 122 -4.26 3.03 -17.26
N LEU A 123 -4.13 2.22 -18.32
CA LEU A 123 -3.12 2.41 -19.37
C LEU A 123 -3.69 3.17 -20.57
N THR A 124 -4.93 2.87 -20.95
CA THR A 124 -5.62 3.55 -22.05
C THR A 124 -7.06 3.86 -21.68
N VAL A 125 -7.51 5.06 -22.05
CA VAL A 125 -8.88 5.54 -21.83
C VAL A 125 -9.52 5.95 -23.16
N GLY A 126 -10.84 5.92 -23.21
CA GLY A 126 -11.63 6.46 -24.31
C GLY A 126 -11.81 7.97 -24.19
N THR A 127 -12.83 8.49 -24.87
CA THR A 127 -13.13 9.93 -24.93
C THR A 127 -13.59 10.54 -23.60
N GLY A 128 -13.97 9.72 -22.61
CA GLY A 128 -14.31 10.15 -21.26
C GLY A 128 -13.09 10.47 -20.40
N LEU A 129 -11.88 10.06 -20.82
CA LEU A 129 -10.58 10.37 -20.18
C LEU A 129 -10.42 9.90 -18.72
N THR A 130 -11.36 9.13 -18.19
CA THR A 130 -11.34 8.58 -16.83
C THR A 130 -12.16 7.30 -16.76
N ALA A 131 -12.10 6.59 -15.63
CA ALA A 131 -12.97 5.45 -15.37
C ALA A 131 -14.43 5.89 -15.28
N ALA A 132 -15.31 5.22 -16.02
CA ALA A 132 -16.75 5.49 -16.04
C ALA A 132 -17.50 4.76 -14.92
N GLY A 133 -16.89 3.74 -14.34
CA GLY A 133 -17.30 3.04 -13.12
C GLY A 133 -16.10 2.70 -12.26
N ASP A 134 -16.36 2.01 -11.17
CA ASP A 134 -15.34 1.46 -10.30
C ASP A 134 -14.71 0.24 -10.97
N ILE A 135 -13.38 0.15 -10.93
CA ILE A 135 -12.64 -1.01 -11.45
C ILE A 135 -12.20 -1.89 -10.28
N TYR A 136 -12.54 -3.17 -10.35
CA TYR A 136 -12.31 -4.14 -9.32
C TYR A 136 -11.28 -5.17 -9.76
N ALA A 137 -10.42 -5.57 -8.83
CA ALA A 137 -9.74 -6.86 -8.87
C ALA A 137 -10.38 -7.73 -7.78
N GLY A 138 -11.07 -8.79 -8.19
CA GLY A 138 -11.85 -9.61 -7.28
C GLY A 138 -12.08 -11.02 -7.79
N ARG A 139 -12.93 -11.76 -7.08
CA ARG A 139 -13.31 -13.11 -7.46
C ARG A 139 -14.75 -13.43 -7.08
N ASP A 140 -15.43 -14.10 -8.01
CA ASP A 140 -16.68 -14.80 -7.80
C ASP A 140 -16.57 -16.26 -8.31
N PRO A 141 -17.26 -17.23 -7.68
CA PRO A 141 -17.27 -18.62 -8.13
C PRO A 141 -17.82 -18.82 -9.55
N ASP A 142 -18.82 -18.03 -9.94
CA ASP A 142 -19.58 -18.20 -11.19
C ASP A 142 -19.20 -17.18 -12.27
N GLY A 143 -18.06 -16.50 -12.09
CA GLY A 143 -17.65 -15.36 -12.93
C GLY A 143 -18.15 -14.02 -12.35
N VAL A 144 -17.38 -12.97 -12.57
CA VAL A 144 -17.71 -11.63 -12.07
C VAL A 144 -18.57 -10.89 -13.10
N THR A 145 -19.65 -10.26 -12.64
CA THR A 145 -20.43 -9.28 -13.42
C THR A 145 -20.63 -8.01 -12.61
N GLY A 146 -19.98 -6.92 -13.00
CA GLY A 146 -19.99 -5.67 -12.26
C GLY A 146 -19.07 -5.75 -11.05
N THR A 147 -19.66 -5.60 -9.85
CA THR A 147 -18.95 -5.64 -8.57
C THR A 147 -18.77 -7.10 -8.10
N PRO A 148 -17.53 -7.57 -7.86
CA PRO A 148 -17.27 -8.88 -7.29
C PRO A 148 -17.78 -9.00 -5.84
N THR A 149 -18.15 -10.21 -5.42
CA THR A 149 -18.48 -10.52 -4.01
C THR A 149 -17.25 -10.39 -3.11
N THR A 150 -16.10 -10.86 -3.58
CA THR A 150 -14.82 -10.71 -2.87
C THR A 150 -13.91 -9.75 -3.62
N ILE A 151 -13.65 -8.59 -3.01
CA ILE A 151 -12.81 -7.53 -3.56
C ILE A 151 -11.41 -7.60 -2.91
N TYR A 152 -10.38 -7.66 -3.74
CA TYR A 152 -8.97 -7.61 -3.31
C TYR A 152 -8.29 -6.31 -3.72
N GLY A 153 -8.82 -5.61 -4.72
CA GLY A 153 -8.40 -4.26 -5.08
C GLY A 153 -9.51 -3.48 -5.76
N LEU A 154 -9.49 -2.15 -5.56
CA LEU A 154 -10.52 -1.23 -6.03
C LEU A 154 -9.89 0.10 -6.44
N MET A 155 -10.14 0.47 -7.69
CA MET A 155 -9.93 1.82 -8.21
C MET A 155 -11.30 2.47 -8.39
N GLN A 156 -11.58 3.53 -7.64
CA GLN A 156 -12.89 4.18 -7.71
C GLN A 156 -13.08 4.94 -9.02
N VAL A 157 -14.33 5.08 -9.43
CA VAL A 157 -14.74 5.93 -10.55
C VAL A 157 -14.11 7.32 -10.44
N GLY A 158 -13.66 7.88 -11.57
CA GLY A 158 -13.04 9.21 -11.61
C GLY A 158 -11.58 9.28 -11.11
N THR A 159 -11.02 8.18 -10.59
CA THR A 159 -9.63 8.13 -10.12
C THR A 159 -8.67 7.55 -11.16
N ASP A 160 -7.38 7.78 -10.97
CA ASP A 160 -6.30 7.37 -11.86
C ASP A 160 -5.47 6.19 -11.33
N LYS A 161 -5.80 5.67 -10.14
CA LYS A 161 -5.13 4.53 -9.52
C LYS A 161 -5.94 3.91 -8.40
N MET A 162 -5.65 2.67 -8.07
CA MET A 162 -6.15 2.00 -6.87
C MET A 162 -5.89 2.83 -5.60
N GLN A 163 -6.94 3.05 -4.81
CA GLN A 163 -6.85 3.80 -3.56
C GLN A 163 -6.81 2.83 -2.38
N THR A 164 -5.63 2.45 -1.91
CA THR A 164 -5.51 1.44 -0.85
C THR A 164 -4.41 1.81 0.15
N SER A 165 -4.62 1.46 1.41
CA SER A 165 -3.53 1.32 2.39
C SER A 165 -3.03 -0.12 2.50
N LEU A 166 -3.78 -1.11 2.00
CA LEU A 166 -3.36 -2.51 1.97
C LEU A 166 -2.32 -2.74 0.88
N GLN A 167 -1.21 -3.34 1.28
CA GLN A 167 -0.15 -3.83 0.41
C GLN A 167 0.38 -5.17 0.94
N THR A 168 1.06 -5.92 0.08
CA THR A 168 1.84 -7.09 0.51
C THR A 168 3.29 -6.93 0.10
N ALA A 169 4.20 -7.12 1.08
CA ALA A 169 5.63 -7.09 0.81
C ALA A 169 6.01 -8.29 -0.09
N PRO A 170 6.77 -8.08 -1.17
CA PRO A 170 7.17 -9.15 -2.07
C PRO A 170 8.15 -10.14 -1.42
N ASP A 171 8.45 -11.23 -2.13
CA ASP A 171 9.52 -12.17 -1.82
C ASP A 171 10.88 -11.57 -2.14
N ALA A 172 11.29 -10.65 -1.28
CA ALA A 172 12.64 -10.17 -1.13
C ALA A 172 12.59 -9.12 -0.02
N GLY A 173 13.41 -9.31 1.00
CA GLY A 173 13.83 -8.31 1.96
C GLY A 173 12.84 -7.43 2.69
N GLY A 174 11.53 -7.65 2.55
CA GLY A 174 10.49 -6.92 3.25
C GLY A 174 10.27 -5.51 2.73
N ALA A 175 9.49 -4.74 3.49
CA ALA A 175 9.19 -3.34 3.21
C ALA A 175 9.74 -2.46 4.34
N TYR A 176 10.30 -1.31 3.99
CA TYR A 176 10.56 -0.23 4.94
C TYR A 176 9.56 0.89 4.68
N ILE A 177 8.69 1.14 5.64
CA ILE A 177 7.80 2.30 5.61
C ILE A 177 8.62 3.52 6.02
N GLN A 178 8.64 4.55 5.19
CA GLN A 178 9.44 5.77 5.38
C GLN A 178 8.60 6.99 5.70
N GLY A 179 7.33 6.98 5.30
CA GLY A 179 6.40 8.07 5.56
C GLY A 179 4.99 7.54 5.69
N ILE A 180 4.26 8.05 6.68
CA ILE A 180 2.82 7.85 6.83
C ILE A 180 2.19 9.22 7.08
N ARG A 181 1.08 9.50 6.39
CA ARG A 181 0.17 10.61 6.68
C ARG A 181 -1.26 10.09 6.69
N ILE A 182 -2.05 10.59 7.61
CA ILE A 182 -3.50 10.38 7.67
C ILE A 182 -4.16 11.74 7.75
N ASP A 183 -5.29 11.89 7.06
CA ASP A 183 -6.13 13.08 7.17
C ASP A 183 -7.58 12.65 7.42
N LEU A 184 -8.25 13.36 8.32
CA LEU A 184 -9.68 13.19 8.63
C LEU A 184 -10.44 14.36 7.99
N SER A 185 -11.50 14.09 7.23
CA SER A 185 -12.18 15.13 6.43
C SER A 185 -12.96 16.15 7.26
N ASP A 186 -13.45 15.75 8.44
CA ASP A 186 -14.32 16.59 9.26
C ASP A 186 -13.57 17.21 10.44
N THR A 187 -13.84 18.47 10.75
CA THR A 187 -13.23 19.20 11.88
C THR A 187 -13.67 18.64 13.24
N GLY A 188 -12.81 18.76 14.26
CA GLY A 188 -13.09 18.27 15.61
C GLY A 188 -13.20 16.75 15.68
N ARG A 189 -12.49 16.03 14.80
CA ARG A 189 -12.38 14.56 14.84
C ARG A 189 -11.06 14.18 15.49
N VAL A 190 -11.12 13.12 16.30
CA VAL A 190 -9.96 12.45 16.86
C VAL A 190 -10.09 10.98 16.52
N ALA A 191 -9.03 10.37 16.00
CA ALA A 191 -9.02 8.98 15.60
C ALA A 191 -7.83 8.23 16.21
N ASP A 192 -8.06 6.97 16.54
CA ASP A 192 -6.99 5.99 16.75
C ASP A 192 -6.54 5.49 15.37
N VAL A 193 -5.22 5.47 15.14
CA VAL A 193 -4.63 4.92 13.93
C VAL A 193 -3.65 3.81 14.28
N ARG A 194 -3.65 2.76 13.47
CA ARG A 194 -2.75 1.61 13.60
C ARG A 194 -2.08 1.29 12.28
N LEU A 195 -0.76 1.15 12.30
CA LEU A 195 -0.05 0.38 11.29
C LEU A 195 -0.03 -1.07 11.77
N ARG A 196 -0.49 -1.99 10.93
CA ARG A 196 -0.52 -3.41 11.28
C ARG A 196 0.02 -4.27 10.15
N LYS A 197 0.50 -5.45 10.50
CA LYS A 197 0.91 -6.50 9.57
C LYS A 197 0.16 -7.78 9.82
N ARG A 198 -0.04 -8.59 8.79
CA ARG A 198 -0.61 -9.92 8.88
C ARG A 198 0.50 -10.94 9.00
N ASN A 199 0.51 -11.72 10.07
CA ASN A 199 1.46 -12.82 10.23
C ASN A 199 1.12 -13.99 9.30
N THR A 200 2.03 -14.96 9.20
CA THR A 200 1.85 -16.17 8.37
C THR A 200 0.67 -17.04 8.81
N ALA A 201 0.24 -16.94 10.07
CA ALA A 201 -0.96 -17.61 10.58
C ALA A 201 -2.28 -16.88 10.23
N GLY A 202 -2.19 -15.76 9.52
CA GLY A 202 -3.34 -14.98 9.05
C GLY A 202 -3.87 -13.95 10.05
N LEU A 203 -3.24 -13.80 11.22
CA LEU A 203 -3.61 -12.84 12.27
C LEU A 203 -2.97 -11.46 12.02
N TRP A 204 -3.77 -10.42 12.21
CA TRP A 204 -3.30 -9.04 12.18
C TRP A 204 -2.65 -8.64 13.51
N MET A 205 -1.44 -8.11 13.43
CA MET A 205 -0.63 -7.64 14.55
C MET A 205 -0.38 -6.14 14.41
N VAL A 206 -0.67 -5.38 15.46
CA VAL A 206 -0.36 -3.95 15.52
C VAL A 206 1.15 -3.76 15.67
N ILE A 207 1.70 -2.86 14.88
CA ILE A 207 3.12 -2.49 14.90
C ILE A 207 3.29 -1.11 15.54
N LEU A 208 2.50 -0.15 15.07
CA LEU A 208 2.41 1.19 15.64
C LEU A 208 0.95 1.52 15.90
N GLU A 209 0.71 2.29 16.96
CA GLU A 209 -0.58 2.88 17.28
C GLU A 209 -0.36 4.32 17.71
N TRP A 210 -1.14 5.23 17.16
CA TRP A 210 -1.07 6.65 17.48
C TRP A 210 -2.43 7.32 17.33
N ILE A 211 -2.48 8.62 17.64
CA ILE A 211 -3.69 9.42 17.59
C ILE A 211 -3.53 10.46 16.49
N GLU A 212 -4.55 10.60 15.67
CA GLU A 212 -4.66 11.68 14.69
C GLU A 212 -5.86 12.56 15.01
N SER A 213 -5.76 13.84 14.69
CA SER A 213 -6.88 14.75 14.79
C SER A 213 -6.98 15.67 13.59
N SER A 214 -8.20 16.06 13.22
CA SER A 214 -8.42 17.09 12.19
C SER A 214 -8.18 18.51 12.70
N ASP A 215 -7.92 18.68 13.99
CA ASP A 215 -7.63 19.97 14.60
C ASP A 215 -6.11 20.19 14.60
N SER A 216 -5.66 21.32 14.06
CA SER A 216 -4.24 21.69 13.94
C SER A 216 -3.46 21.82 15.26
N ASN A 217 -4.15 21.65 16.41
CA ASN A 217 -3.61 21.85 17.75
C ASN A 217 -3.15 20.53 18.43
N ILE A 218 -3.38 19.37 17.81
CA ILE A 218 -2.74 18.11 18.19
C ILE A 218 -1.82 17.75 17.02
N GLN A 219 -0.56 18.17 17.08
CA GLN A 219 0.43 17.81 16.07
C GLN A 219 0.71 16.30 16.18
N SER A 220 0.63 15.59 15.06
CA SER A 220 0.99 14.17 14.93
C SER A 220 2.51 13.94 14.88
N ASP A 221 3.24 14.68 15.72
CA ASP A 221 4.70 14.78 15.65
C ASP A 221 5.44 13.47 15.99
N ASP A 222 4.81 12.53 16.68
CA ASP A 222 5.51 11.36 17.22
C ASP A 222 5.74 10.21 16.20
N ILE A 223 4.97 10.10 15.10
CA ILE A 223 5.13 8.94 14.20
C ILE A 223 6.34 9.07 13.27
N GLN A 224 6.66 10.29 12.82
CA GLN A 224 7.78 10.49 11.90
C GLN A 224 9.13 10.16 12.56
N GLU A 225 9.22 10.27 13.89
CA GLU A 225 10.42 9.90 14.66
C GLU A 225 10.64 8.39 14.76
N ILE A 226 9.58 7.60 14.64
CA ILE A 226 9.63 6.12 14.74
C ILE A 226 9.91 5.49 13.37
N LEU A 227 9.80 6.25 12.28
CA LEU A 227 10.11 5.81 10.93
C LEU A 227 11.64 5.84 10.68
N PRO A 228 12.19 4.91 9.89
CA PRO A 228 11.47 3.90 9.12
C PRO A 228 11.10 2.64 9.91
N VAL A 229 9.94 2.05 9.58
CA VAL A 229 9.47 0.78 10.16
C VAL A 229 9.70 -0.37 9.18
N TYR A 230 10.33 -1.44 9.67
CA TYR A 230 10.54 -2.66 8.89
C TYR A 230 9.36 -3.64 8.99
N LEU A 231 8.91 -4.12 7.84
CA LEU A 231 7.90 -5.15 7.66
C LEU A 231 8.52 -6.37 6.98
N PRO A 232 8.42 -7.58 7.54
CA PRO A 232 8.98 -8.77 6.92
C PRO A 232 8.40 -9.06 5.53
N ALA A 233 9.19 -9.69 4.67
CA ALA A 233 8.74 -10.18 3.36
C ALA A 233 7.47 -11.05 3.47
N GLN A 234 6.68 -11.11 2.40
CA GLN A 234 5.46 -11.93 2.27
C GLN A 234 4.34 -11.59 3.25
N ASN A 235 4.49 -10.55 4.07
CA ASN A 235 3.46 -10.11 4.99
C ASN A 235 2.61 -9.02 4.33
N ALA A 236 1.30 -9.16 4.44
CA ALA A 236 0.38 -8.08 4.14
C ALA A 236 0.44 -7.02 5.25
N PHE A 237 0.24 -5.75 4.91
CA PHE A 237 0.20 -4.64 5.85
C PHE A 237 -0.78 -3.58 5.39
N ASP A 238 -1.38 -2.88 6.33
CA ASP A 238 -2.33 -1.80 6.06
C ASP A 238 -2.40 -0.80 7.22
N LEU A 239 -3.19 0.25 6.99
CA LEU A 239 -3.56 1.23 8.00
C LEU A 239 -4.98 0.97 8.44
N GLN A 240 -5.19 0.93 9.75
CA GLN A 240 -6.49 0.78 10.37
C GLN A 240 -6.81 2.01 11.22
N VAL A 241 -7.99 2.57 11.06
CA VAL A 241 -8.42 3.80 11.72
C VAL A 241 -9.76 3.58 12.40
N ARG A 242 -9.96 4.26 13.53
CA ARG A 242 -11.24 4.34 14.23
C ARG A 242 -11.43 5.75 14.76
N VAL A 243 -12.58 6.36 14.53
CA VAL A 243 -12.96 7.64 15.15
C VAL A 243 -13.35 7.41 16.60
N ARG A 244 -12.73 8.17 17.53
CA ARG A 244 -13.03 8.11 18.98
C ARG A 244 -14.30 8.86 19.34
N THR A 245 -14.50 10.01 18.69
CA THR A 245 -15.55 10.96 19.07
C THR A 245 -16.21 11.52 17.82
N GLY A 246 -17.54 11.62 17.86
CA GLY A 246 -18.35 12.17 16.78
C GLY A 246 -18.86 11.12 15.78
N ALA A 247 -19.52 11.61 14.73
CA ALA A 247 -19.98 10.80 13.61
C ALA A 247 -18.82 10.26 12.78
N ALA A 248 -19.11 9.24 11.96
CA ALA A 248 -18.19 8.70 10.99
C ALA A 248 -17.66 9.79 10.05
N THR A 249 -16.43 9.63 9.58
CA THR A 249 -15.73 10.62 8.75
C THR A 249 -15.03 9.96 7.58
N THR A 250 -14.77 10.71 6.51
CA THR A 250 -13.89 10.24 5.44
C THR A 250 -12.44 10.33 5.90
N VAL A 251 -11.69 9.26 5.66
CA VAL A 251 -10.26 9.20 6.00
C VAL A 251 -9.45 8.98 4.73
N THR A 252 -8.46 9.83 4.52
CA THR A 252 -7.43 9.64 3.49
C THR A 252 -6.11 9.29 4.15
N SER A 253 -5.29 8.52 3.45
CA SER A 253 -3.94 8.21 3.88
C SER A 253 -2.95 8.33 2.74
N PHE A 254 -1.70 8.62 3.09
CA PHE A 254 -0.57 8.52 2.18
C PHE A 254 0.54 7.75 2.88
N MET A 255 1.06 6.71 2.23
CA MET A 255 2.17 5.92 2.76
C MET A 255 3.26 5.79 1.71
N THR A 256 4.49 6.04 2.11
CA THR A 256 5.68 5.88 1.26
C THR A 256 6.67 4.91 1.88
N GLY A 257 7.44 4.26 1.03
CA GLY A 257 8.47 3.35 1.49
C GLY A 257 9.22 2.70 0.35
N VAL A 258 10.00 1.69 0.72
CA VAL A 258 10.76 0.87 -0.21
C VAL A 258 10.55 -0.62 0.06
N PHE A 259 10.36 -1.42 -0.98
CA PHE A 259 10.57 -2.86 -0.92
C PHE A 259 12.05 -3.14 -1.14
N ASN A 260 12.64 -3.92 -0.24
CA ASN A 260 14.06 -4.21 -0.28
C ASN A 260 14.30 -5.42 -1.19
N ALA A 261 15.03 -5.27 -2.29
CA ALA A 261 15.50 -6.43 -3.04
C ALA A 261 16.76 -6.97 -2.36
N PHE A 262 16.72 -8.16 -1.79
CA PHE A 262 17.95 -8.92 -1.57
C PHE A 262 18.26 -9.67 -2.88
N ASN A 263 19.44 -9.41 -3.45
CA ASN A 263 19.99 -10.17 -4.57
C ASN A 263 20.26 -11.62 -4.15
#